data_AF-A0A7M7PCJ1-F1
#
_entry.id   AF-A0A7M7PCJ1-F1
#
_cell.length_a   1.000
_cell.length_b   1.000
_cell.length_c   1.000
_cell.angle_alpha   90.00
_cell.angle_beta   90.00
_cell.angle_gamma   90.00
#
_symmetry.space_group_name_H-M   'P 1'
#
loop_
_entity.id
_entity.type
_entity.pdbx_description
1 polymer ?
#
loop_
_entity_poly.entity_id
_entity_poly.type
_entity_poly.pdbx_seq_one_letter_code
_entity_poly.pdbx_strand_id
1 'polypeptide(L)'
;MPIKKMTVEPMKTTSAKEQTISSMVDQGMMDMKRTPYPPSYNDRMSWFAVLYRFVPDGIGVAGIRYAFNPREIKLRRLTWLLLVFIAFCMTGGQVIDRILFFASHPKDVDISIDYKEEVPFPSVAICNINQFRRRAVTGTVFEDFLPDMHFNYPSVNLTKYRSELEAYEMTRVLREMGHDIELTLPLGMSWNGRELTHANFTRRVTDAGVCIVFNDIDNGFPQLMVKSSGMLPQP
;
A
#
# COMPACT_ATOMS: atom_id res chain seq x y z
N MET A 1 2.95 60.85 9.55
CA MET A 1 2.18 62.10 9.34
C MET A 1 1.20 61.88 8.20
N PRO A 2 -0.05 62.36 8.29
CA PRO A 2 -1.05 61.56 8.99
C PRO A 2 -2.35 61.35 8.21
N ILE A 3 -3.07 60.33 8.67
CA ILE A 3 -4.50 60.07 8.46
C ILE A 3 -5.29 61.32 8.88
N LYS A 4 -6.07 61.87 7.95
CA LYS A 4 -6.99 62.98 8.21
C LYS A 4 -8.36 62.40 8.57
N LYS A 5 -8.74 62.55 9.85
CA LYS A 5 -10.12 62.40 10.32
C LYS A 5 -10.99 63.49 9.68
N MET A 6 -12.22 63.15 9.30
CA MET A 6 -13.28 64.15 9.16
C MET A 6 -14.57 63.63 9.79
N THR A 7 -15.01 64.42 10.75
CA THR A 7 -16.20 64.37 11.59
C THR A 7 -17.50 64.47 10.78
N VAL A 8 -18.52 63.79 11.30
CA VAL A 8 -19.92 63.76 10.84
C VAL A 8 -20.73 64.79 11.63
N GLU A 9 -21.59 65.58 10.96
CA GLU A 9 -22.89 66.12 11.41
C GLU A 9 -23.68 66.65 10.17
N PRO A 10 -25.01 66.90 10.21
CA PRO A 10 -26.10 65.94 10.01
C PRO A 10 -26.93 66.23 8.73
N MET A 11 -27.55 65.21 8.14
CA MET A 11 -28.43 65.35 6.98
C MET A 11 -29.90 65.51 7.41
N LYS A 12 -30.50 66.62 6.97
CA LYS A 12 -31.93 66.96 7.14
C LYS A 12 -32.86 65.87 6.57
N THR A 13 -33.88 65.57 7.36
CA THR A 13 -35.07 64.76 7.06
C THR A 13 -35.89 65.36 5.91
N THR A 14 -36.25 64.55 4.91
CA THR A 14 -37.31 64.87 3.94
C THR A 14 -38.21 63.66 3.68
N SER A 15 -39.29 63.57 4.46
CA SER A 15 -40.70 63.29 4.15
C SER A 15 -41.18 62.31 3.04
N ALA A 16 -40.34 61.70 2.21
CA ALA A 16 -40.83 60.89 1.07
C ALA A 16 -40.92 59.37 1.33
N LYS A 17 -40.29 58.86 2.40
CA LYS A 17 -40.20 57.40 2.65
C LYS A 17 -41.37 56.80 3.45
N GLU A 18 -42.08 57.59 4.24
CA GLU A 18 -43.19 57.10 5.07
C GLU A 18 -44.48 56.83 4.27
N GLN A 19 -44.71 57.57 3.18
CA GLN A 19 -45.94 57.40 2.37
C GLN A 19 -45.93 56.13 1.52
N THR A 20 -44.76 55.64 1.08
CA THR A 20 -44.64 54.45 0.22
C THR A 20 -44.84 53.13 1.00
N ILE A 21 -44.52 53.12 2.30
CA ILE A 21 -44.63 51.90 3.13
C ILE A 21 -46.10 51.64 3.48
N SER A 22 -46.90 52.68 3.74
CA SER A 22 -48.33 52.53 4.04
C SER A 22 -49.11 51.95 2.85
N SER A 23 -48.79 52.35 1.61
CA SER A 23 -49.46 51.83 0.40
C SER A 23 -49.13 50.36 0.09
N MET A 24 -47.96 49.87 0.54
CA MET A 24 -47.56 48.47 0.33
C MET A 24 -48.25 47.50 1.30
N VAL A 25 -48.61 47.95 2.50
CA VAL A 25 -49.33 47.14 3.49
C VAL A 25 -50.80 46.97 3.11
N ASP A 26 -51.46 48.04 2.64
CA ASP A 26 -52.86 47.99 2.21
C ASP A 26 -53.08 47.13 0.96
N GLN A 27 -52.14 47.15 0.01
CA GLN A 27 -52.16 46.29 -1.18
C GLN A 27 -51.99 44.81 -0.81
N GLY A 28 -51.12 44.51 0.17
CA GLY A 28 -50.89 43.15 0.68
C GLY A 28 -52.10 42.56 1.42
N MET A 29 -52.92 43.39 2.08
CA MET A 29 -54.13 42.94 2.78
C MET A 29 -55.35 42.72 1.85
N MET A 30 -55.36 43.35 0.66
CA MET A 30 -56.44 43.19 -0.32
C MET A 30 -56.29 41.95 -1.20
N ASP A 31 -55.06 41.49 -1.46
CA ASP A 31 -54.80 40.28 -2.25
C ASP A 31 -55.06 38.97 -1.47
N MET A 32 -55.06 39.02 -0.14
CA MET A 32 -55.37 37.86 0.71
C MET A 32 -56.88 37.53 0.78
N LYS A 33 -57.75 38.42 0.29
CA LYS A 33 -59.22 38.28 0.41
C LYS A 33 -59.94 37.74 -0.83
N ARG A 34 -59.23 37.24 -1.85
CA ARG A 34 -59.85 36.79 -3.10
C ARG A 34 -59.37 35.41 -3.57
N THR A 35 -59.67 34.36 -2.81
CA THR A 35 -59.83 32.99 -3.35
C THR A 35 -61.04 32.31 -2.69
N PRO A 36 -62.16 32.10 -3.41
CA PRO A 36 -63.26 31.30 -2.90
C PRO A 36 -62.98 29.81 -3.20
N TYR A 37 -63.06 28.98 -2.14
CA TYR A 37 -63.01 27.51 -2.08
C TYR A 37 -61.65 26.79 -2.17
N PRO A 38 -61.26 25.99 -1.15
CA PRO A 38 -60.23 24.98 -1.31
C PRO A 38 -60.76 23.79 -2.14
N PRO A 39 -59.95 23.15 -3.01
CA PRO A 39 -60.35 21.90 -3.62
C PRO A 39 -60.52 20.82 -2.53
N SER A 40 -61.60 20.05 -2.62
CA SER A 40 -61.86 18.88 -1.77
C SER A 40 -60.62 18.00 -1.66
N TYR A 41 -60.12 17.83 -0.43
CA TYR A 41 -58.95 17.00 -0.12
C TYR A 41 -59.33 15.52 -0.28
N ASN A 42 -58.80 14.90 -1.34
CA ASN A 42 -59.01 13.50 -1.65
C ASN A 42 -57.92 12.67 -0.95
N ASP A 43 -58.30 11.84 0.04
CA ASP A 43 -57.41 11.12 0.97
C ASP A 43 -56.54 10.00 0.34
N ARG A 44 -56.47 9.92 -0.98
CA ARG A 44 -55.55 9.03 -1.70
C ARG A 44 -54.56 9.86 -2.50
N MET A 45 -53.68 10.58 -1.80
CA MET A 45 -52.49 11.12 -2.43
C MET A 45 -51.59 9.96 -2.86
N SER A 46 -51.58 9.68 -4.15
CA SER A 46 -50.65 8.73 -4.75
C SER A 46 -49.23 9.18 -4.41
N TRP A 47 -48.42 8.31 -3.81
CA TRP A 47 -47.00 8.58 -3.52
C TRP A 47 -46.24 9.04 -4.77
N PHE A 48 -46.69 8.63 -5.96
CA PHE A 48 -46.20 9.15 -7.22
C PHE A 48 -46.46 10.65 -7.38
N ALA A 49 -47.65 11.15 -7.04
CA ALA A 49 -47.96 12.58 -7.12
C ALA A 49 -47.08 13.43 -6.17
N VAL A 50 -46.71 12.86 -5.02
CA VAL A 50 -45.73 13.44 -4.10
C VAL A 50 -44.36 13.49 -4.78
N LEU A 51 -43.85 12.38 -5.32
CA LEU A 51 -42.58 12.35 -6.04
C LEU A 51 -42.54 13.32 -7.23
N TYR A 52 -43.54 13.32 -8.09
CA TYR A 52 -43.61 14.22 -9.25
C TYR A 52 -43.54 15.71 -8.86
N ARG A 53 -43.98 16.07 -7.64
CA ARG A 53 -43.93 17.44 -7.13
C ARG A 53 -42.57 17.80 -6.51
N PHE A 54 -41.89 16.86 -5.86
CA PHE A 54 -40.63 17.11 -5.15
C PHE A 54 -39.38 16.82 -5.97
N VAL A 55 -39.41 15.81 -6.86
CA VAL A 55 -38.27 15.36 -7.68
C VAL A 55 -37.68 16.46 -8.58
N PRO A 56 -38.47 17.33 -9.27
CA PRO A 56 -37.90 18.32 -10.18
C PRO A 56 -37.02 19.37 -9.50
N ASP A 57 -37.35 19.73 -8.26
CA ASP A 57 -36.72 20.85 -7.53
C ASP A 57 -35.87 20.39 -6.34
N GLY A 58 -36.06 19.16 -5.87
CA GLY A 58 -35.35 18.59 -4.71
C GLY A 58 -34.15 17.72 -5.06
N ILE A 59 -34.01 17.26 -6.31
CA ILE A 59 -32.91 16.38 -6.73
C ILE A 59 -31.89 17.18 -7.55
N GLY A 60 -30.66 17.27 -7.04
CA GLY A 60 -29.54 17.96 -7.70
C GLY A 60 -28.98 17.26 -8.96
N VAL A 61 -29.73 16.33 -9.55
CA VAL A 61 -29.33 15.60 -10.76
C VAL A 61 -29.65 16.46 -11.98
N ALA A 62 -28.61 16.84 -12.71
CA ALA A 62 -28.76 17.56 -13.97
C ALA A 62 -29.69 16.78 -14.93
N GLY A 63 -30.66 17.47 -15.52
CA GLY A 63 -31.59 16.86 -16.48
C GLY A 63 -32.91 16.33 -15.87
N ILE A 64 -32.95 16.01 -14.58
CA ILE A 64 -34.13 15.37 -13.96
C ILE A 64 -35.36 16.28 -13.99
N ARG A 65 -35.18 17.58 -13.76
CA ARG A 65 -36.25 18.59 -13.85
C ARG A 65 -36.92 18.63 -15.23
N TYR A 66 -36.17 18.38 -16.30
CA TYR A 66 -36.70 18.42 -17.67
C TYR A 66 -37.41 17.12 -18.05
N ALA A 67 -37.07 16.01 -17.41
CA ALA A 67 -37.79 14.75 -17.54
C ALA A 67 -39.19 14.82 -16.90
N PHE A 68 -39.32 15.49 -15.75
CA PHE A 68 -40.56 15.54 -14.95
C PHE A 68 -41.41 16.81 -15.14
N ASN A 69 -40.99 17.77 -15.97
CA ASN A 69 -41.74 19.01 -16.18
C ASN A 69 -43.04 18.79 -17.00
N PRO A 70 -44.24 18.98 -16.41
CA PRO A 70 -45.52 18.75 -17.09
C PRO A 70 -45.83 19.73 -18.22
N ARG A 71 -45.04 20.79 -18.40
CA ARG A 71 -45.21 21.78 -19.48
C ARG A 71 -44.43 21.45 -20.76
N GLU A 72 -43.52 20.47 -20.72
CA GLU A 72 -42.64 20.14 -21.84
C GLU A 72 -43.24 19.13 -22.83
N ILE A 73 -42.78 19.14 -24.09
CA ILE A 73 -43.23 18.17 -25.11
C ILE A 73 -42.80 16.74 -24.72
N LYS A 74 -43.68 15.75 -24.96
CA LYS A 74 -43.45 14.33 -24.57
C LYS A 74 -42.13 13.77 -25.10
N LEU A 75 -41.76 14.07 -26.35
CA LEU A 75 -40.50 13.62 -26.96
C LEU A 75 -39.29 14.13 -26.17
N ARG A 76 -39.27 15.42 -25.83
CA ARG A 76 -38.19 16.06 -25.07
C ARG A 76 -38.03 15.41 -23.69
N ARG A 77 -39.14 15.09 -23.01
CA ARG A 77 -39.10 14.39 -21.71
C ARG A 77 -38.52 12.99 -21.85
N LEU A 78 -38.90 12.25 -22.89
CA LEU A 78 -38.36 10.92 -23.18
C LEU A 78 -36.84 10.98 -23.42
N THR A 79 -36.38 11.96 -24.21
CA THR A 79 -34.93 12.16 -24.44
C THR A 79 -34.20 12.43 -23.12
N TRP A 80 -34.72 13.30 -22.25
CA TRP A 80 -34.10 13.57 -20.95
C TRP A 80 -34.11 12.36 -20.02
N LEU A 81 -35.18 11.57 -20.00
CA LEU A 81 -35.25 10.32 -19.25
C LEU A 81 -34.19 9.31 -19.73
N LEU A 82 -34.05 9.13 -21.05
CA LEU A 82 -33.05 8.23 -21.62
C LEU A 82 -31.62 8.69 -21.30
N LEU A 83 -31.35 9.99 -21.42
CA LEU A 83 -30.03 10.55 -21.10
C LEU A 83 -29.67 10.37 -19.62
N VAL A 84 -30.62 10.66 -18.71
CA VAL A 84 -30.41 10.46 -17.26
C VAL A 84 -30.22 8.98 -16.93
N PHE A 85 -30.97 8.09 -17.57
CA PHE A 85 -30.83 6.64 -17.39
C PHE A 85 -29.49 6.12 -17.87
N ILE A 86 -29.04 6.51 -19.07
CA ILE A 86 -27.73 6.14 -19.61
C ILE A 86 -26.62 6.64 -18.68
N ALA A 87 -26.69 7.89 -18.23
CA ALA A 87 -25.72 8.46 -17.29
C ALA A 87 -25.67 7.69 -15.96
N PHE A 88 -26.84 7.26 -15.44
CA PHE A 88 -26.93 6.44 -14.23
C PHE A 88 -26.27 5.07 -14.42
N CYS A 89 -26.54 4.37 -15.52
CA CYS A 89 -25.92 3.08 -15.83
C CYS A 89 -24.40 3.20 -15.99
N MET A 90 -23.91 4.21 -16.73
CA MET A 90 -22.47 4.44 -16.91
C MET A 90 -21.78 4.73 -15.57
N THR A 91 -22.36 5.59 -14.75
CA THR A 91 -21.82 5.92 -13.42
C THR A 91 -21.80 4.69 -12.52
N GLY A 92 -22.88 3.89 -12.50
CA GLY A 92 -22.94 2.65 -11.74
C GLY A 92 -21.87 1.64 -12.20
N GLY A 93 -21.68 1.49 -13.51
CA GLY A 93 -20.61 0.66 -14.07
C GLY A 93 -19.21 1.12 -13.65
N GLN A 94 -18.93 2.43 -13.71
CA GLN A 94 -17.65 3.00 -13.24
C GLN A 94 -17.43 2.76 -11.75
N VAL A 95 -18.46 2.91 -10.92
CA VAL A 95 -18.37 2.67 -9.47
C VAL A 95 -18.04 1.20 -9.20
N ILE A 96 -18.72 0.26 -9.85
CA ILE A 96 -18.44 -1.17 -9.71
C ILE A 96 -17.01 -1.49 -10.17
N ASP A 97 -16.58 -0.99 -11.32
CA ASP A 97 -15.23 -1.18 -11.84
C ASP A 97 -14.16 -0.69 -10.83
N ARG A 98 -14.35 0.51 -10.27
CA ARG A 98 -13.44 1.05 -9.25
C ARG A 98 -13.47 0.27 -7.94
N ILE A 99 -14.63 -0.24 -7.52
CA ILE A 99 -14.74 -1.10 -6.33
C ILE A 99 -13.99 -2.42 -6.56
N LEU A 100 -14.17 -3.05 -7.72
CA LEU A 100 -13.47 -4.30 -8.06
C LEU A 100 -11.96 -4.07 -8.17
N PHE A 101 -11.54 -2.97 -8.78
CA PHE A 101 -10.13 -2.57 -8.83
C PHE A 101 -9.56 -2.29 -7.44
N PHE A 102 -10.30 -1.63 -6.55
CA PHE A 102 -9.85 -1.43 -5.17
C PHE A 102 -9.77 -2.75 -4.40
N ALA A 103 -10.74 -3.65 -4.60
CA ALA A 103 -10.78 -4.99 -4.00
C ALA A 103 -9.68 -5.92 -4.53
N SER A 104 -9.14 -5.68 -5.73
CA SER A 104 -7.97 -6.41 -6.24
C SER A 104 -6.66 -5.96 -5.62
N HIS A 105 -6.69 -5.00 -4.67
CA HIS A 105 -5.53 -4.50 -3.93
C HIS A 105 -4.31 -4.17 -4.83
N PRO A 106 -4.47 -3.30 -5.84
CA PRO A 106 -3.38 -2.90 -6.72
C PRO A 106 -2.26 -2.30 -5.89
N LYS A 107 -1.03 -2.74 -6.15
CA LYS A 107 0.18 -2.24 -5.50
C LYS A 107 0.97 -1.46 -6.54
N ASP A 108 1.37 -0.26 -6.14
CA ASP A 108 2.34 0.54 -6.88
C ASP A 108 3.64 0.58 -6.08
N VAL A 109 4.77 0.52 -6.78
CA VAL A 109 6.10 0.48 -6.16
C VAL A 109 6.86 1.71 -6.60
N ASP A 110 7.09 2.63 -5.66
CA ASP A 110 7.94 3.79 -5.86
C ASP A 110 9.40 3.44 -5.51
N ILE A 111 10.31 3.58 -6.48
CA ILE A 111 11.73 3.27 -6.33
C ILE A 111 12.51 4.58 -6.27
N SER A 112 13.06 4.90 -5.11
CA SER A 112 13.99 6.02 -4.91
C SER A 112 15.38 5.50 -4.52
N ILE A 113 16.42 6.13 -5.06
CA ILE A 113 17.82 5.80 -4.77
C ILE A 113 18.38 6.92 -3.90
N ASP A 114 18.70 6.60 -2.65
CA ASP A 114 19.36 7.51 -1.72
C ASP A 114 20.86 7.21 -1.65
N TYR A 115 21.68 8.20 -2.01
CA TYR A 115 23.14 8.07 -2.02
C TYR A 115 23.72 8.46 -0.67
N LYS A 116 24.04 7.46 0.16
CA LYS A 116 24.73 7.65 1.44
C LYS A 116 26.25 7.60 1.23
N GLU A 117 27.00 8.39 2.01
CA GLU A 117 28.47 8.37 1.96
C GLU A 117 29.03 7.01 2.40
N GLU A 118 28.43 6.42 3.44
CA GLU A 118 28.78 5.11 3.98
C GLU A 118 27.55 4.21 4.04
N VAL A 119 27.73 2.94 3.73
CA VAL A 119 26.70 1.90 3.79
C VAL A 119 27.21 0.71 4.60
N PRO A 120 26.33 0.00 5.32
CA PRO A 120 26.73 -1.19 6.07
C PRO A 120 27.24 -2.25 5.10
N PHE A 121 28.45 -2.75 5.37
CA PHE A 121 28.97 -3.90 4.66
C PHE A 121 28.14 -5.13 5.03
N PRO A 122 27.74 -5.97 4.07
CA PRO A 122 26.96 -7.17 4.38
C PRO A 122 27.79 -8.19 5.15
N SER A 123 27.10 -9.12 5.80
CA SER A 123 27.72 -10.36 6.28
C SER A 123 28.01 -11.26 5.09
N VAL A 124 29.24 -11.75 4.97
CA VAL A 124 29.68 -12.56 3.83
C VAL A 124 29.91 -13.98 4.30
N ALA A 125 29.05 -14.90 3.88
CA ALA A 125 29.18 -16.33 4.15
C ALA A 125 29.92 -17.02 3.00
N ILE A 126 31.01 -17.72 3.33
CA ILE A 126 31.81 -18.51 2.40
C ILE A 126 31.69 -19.98 2.80
N CYS A 127 31.16 -20.80 1.89
CA CYS A 127 30.95 -22.22 2.11
C CYS A 127 31.77 -23.01 1.09
N ASN A 128 32.45 -24.05 1.54
CA ASN A 128 33.00 -25.03 0.60
C ASN A 128 31.86 -25.89 0.07
N ILE A 129 31.81 -26.10 -1.26
CA ILE A 129 30.83 -26.98 -1.90
C ILE A 129 30.96 -28.41 -1.36
N ASN A 130 32.18 -28.82 -1.03
CA ASN A 130 32.38 -30.07 -0.34
C ASN A 130 31.98 -29.92 1.14
N GLN A 131 30.92 -30.63 1.54
CA GLN A 131 30.40 -30.57 2.90
C GLN A 131 31.33 -31.24 3.92
N PHE A 132 32.09 -32.25 3.49
CA PHE A 132 32.89 -33.11 4.38
C PHE A 132 34.33 -33.27 3.89
N ARG A 133 35.29 -33.15 4.81
CA ARG A 133 36.69 -33.46 4.49
C ARG A 133 36.86 -34.96 4.33
N ARG A 134 37.38 -35.41 3.18
CA ARG A 134 37.60 -36.86 2.92
C ARG A 134 38.35 -37.55 4.05
N ARG A 135 39.43 -36.91 4.54
CA ARG A 135 40.24 -37.43 5.66
C ARG A 135 39.49 -37.58 6.98
N ALA A 136 38.47 -36.75 7.23
CA ALA A 136 37.67 -36.81 8.45
C ALA A 136 36.56 -37.87 8.37
N VAL A 137 36.15 -38.23 7.16
CA VAL A 137 35.13 -39.26 6.90
C VAL A 137 35.74 -40.66 6.85
N THR A 138 36.97 -40.81 6.36
CA THR A 138 37.64 -42.11 6.25
C THR A 138 37.71 -42.84 7.60
N GLY A 139 37.31 -44.11 7.62
CA GLY A 139 37.25 -44.94 8.83
C GLY A 139 35.98 -44.76 9.66
N THR A 140 35.00 -43.99 9.17
CA THR A 140 33.69 -43.81 9.83
C THR A 140 32.57 -44.39 8.96
N VAL A 141 31.38 -44.58 9.54
CA VAL A 141 30.17 -45.04 8.83
C VAL A 141 29.81 -44.15 7.64
N PHE A 142 30.15 -42.87 7.73
CA PHE A 142 29.89 -41.89 6.67
C PHE A 142 30.73 -42.15 5.41
N GLU A 143 31.82 -42.91 5.48
CA GLU A 143 32.63 -43.27 4.32
C GLU A 143 31.83 -44.09 3.30
N ASP A 144 31.03 -45.03 3.77
CA ASP A 144 30.17 -45.87 2.93
C ASP A 144 28.79 -45.24 2.75
N PHE A 145 28.23 -44.63 3.80
CA PHE A 145 26.88 -44.09 3.79
C PHE A 145 26.72 -42.91 2.81
N LEU A 146 27.65 -41.95 2.79
CA LEU A 146 27.54 -40.76 1.93
C LEU A 146 27.50 -41.10 0.43
N PRO A 147 28.42 -41.91 -0.13
CA PRO A 147 28.35 -42.27 -1.54
C PRO A 147 27.14 -43.18 -1.85
N ASP A 148 26.76 -44.09 -0.95
CA ASP A 148 25.56 -44.93 -1.14
C ASP A 148 24.30 -44.06 -1.23
N MET A 149 24.17 -43.07 -0.34
CA MET A 149 23.10 -42.08 -0.38
C MET A 149 23.15 -41.19 -1.64
N HIS A 150 24.34 -40.81 -2.12
CA HIS A 150 24.45 -39.95 -3.29
C HIS A 150 24.14 -40.68 -4.61
N PHE A 151 24.66 -41.90 -4.78
CA PHE A 151 24.60 -42.62 -6.05
C PHE A 151 23.43 -43.60 -6.14
N ASN A 152 22.95 -44.16 -5.03
CA ASN A 152 21.93 -45.22 -5.02
C ASN A 152 20.58 -44.78 -4.46
N TYR A 153 20.38 -43.52 -4.08
CA TYR A 153 19.08 -43.02 -3.62
C TYR A 153 18.02 -43.08 -4.75
N PRO A 154 16.79 -43.56 -4.49
CA PRO A 154 16.20 -43.94 -3.19
C PRO A 154 16.33 -45.43 -2.82
N SER A 155 17.07 -46.24 -3.57
CA SER A 155 17.19 -47.70 -3.40
C SER A 155 18.11 -48.14 -2.25
N VAL A 156 18.62 -47.20 -1.45
CA VAL A 156 19.52 -47.45 -0.32
C VAL A 156 18.82 -48.24 0.77
N ASN A 157 19.48 -49.27 1.31
CA ASN A 157 18.98 -49.98 2.47
C ASN A 157 19.35 -49.24 3.77
N LEU A 158 18.51 -48.29 4.20
CA LEU A 158 18.76 -47.49 5.41
C LEU A 158 18.82 -48.33 6.70
N THR A 159 18.24 -49.54 6.73
CA THR A 159 18.30 -50.39 7.93
C THR A 159 19.74 -50.84 8.25
N LYS A 160 20.62 -50.88 7.25
CA LYS A 160 22.05 -51.19 7.41
C LYS A 160 22.77 -50.17 8.29
N TYR A 161 22.44 -48.88 8.16
CA TYR A 161 23.16 -47.78 8.82
C TYR A 161 22.44 -47.23 10.05
N ARG A 162 21.17 -47.60 10.28
CA ARG A 162 20.29 -47.03 11.31
C ARG A 162 20.94 -47.02 12.71
N SER A 163 21.40 -48.17 13.17
CA SER A 163 21.92 -48.33 14.54
C SER A 163 23.15 -47.46 14.82
N GLU A 164 23.95 -47.18 13.79
CA GLU A 164 25.16 -46.38 13.94
C GLU A 164 24.86 -44.90 13.75
N LEU A 165 24.01 -44.54 12.79
CA LEU A 165 23.61 -43.14 12.55
C LEU A 165 22.77 -42.56 13.70
N GLU A 166 21.99 -43.38 14.41
CA GLU A 166 21.22 -42.94 15.59
C GLU A 166 22.11 -42.45 16.74
N ALA A 167 23.38 -42.87 16.79
CA ALA A 167 24.34 -42.40 17.79
C ALA A 167 24.92 -41.01 17.49
N TYR A 168 24.71 -40.49 16.27
CA TYR A 168 25.31 -39.23 15.82
C TYR A 168 24.29 -38.09 15.74
N GLU A 169 24.70 -36.93 16.24
CA GLU A 169 23.99 -35.68 15.99
C GLU A 169 24.56 -35.00 14.75
N MET A 170 23.73 -34.76 13.72
CA MET A 170 24.19 -34.18 12.45
C MET A 170 24.90 -32.82 12.62
N THR A 171 24.45 -31.98 13.56
CA THR A 171 25.11 -30.71 13.89
C THR A 171 26.57 -30.92 14.29
N ARG A 172 26.84 -31.96 15.10
CA ARG A 172 28.18 -32.33 15.55
C ARG A 172 29.00 -32.96 14.43
N VAL A 173 28.40 -33.85 13.64
CA VAL A 173 29.05 -34.47 12.47
C VAL A 173 29.52 -33.40 11.50
N LEU A 174 28.67 -32.43 11.16
CA LEU A 174 29.05 -31.27 10.35
C LEU A 174 30.13 -30.44 11.05
N ARG A 175 30.05 -30.27 12.38
CA ARG A 175 31.07 -29.54 13.15
C ARG A 175 32.46 -30.17 13.12
N GLU A 176 32.53 -31.49 13.15
CA GLU A 176 33.79 -32.22 13.30
C GLU A 176 34.36 -32.61 11.92
N MET A 177 33.51 -33.10 11.02
CA MET A 177 33.93 -33.63 9.70
C MET A 177 33.95 -32.57 8.59
N GLY A 178 33.26 -31.45 8.76
CA GLY A 178 33.25 -30.37 7.78
C GLY A 178 34.57 -29.62 7.67
N HIS A 179 34.67 -28.71 6.70
CA HIS A 179 35.89 -27.94 6.47
C HIS A 179 36.22 -27.00 7.64
N ASP A 180 37.52 -26.90 7.95
CA ASP A 180 38.02 -26.04 9.02
C ASP A 180 38.26 -24.61 8.52
N ILE A 181 38.14 -23.63 9.40
CA ILE A 181 38.35 -22.23 9.07
C ILE A 181 39.79 -21.97 8.62
N GLU A 182 40.77 -22.55 9.32
CA GLU A 182 42.18 -22.34 9.04
C GLU A 182 42.60 -22.89 7.67
N LEU A 183 41.92 -23.95 7.22
CA LEU A 183 42.18 -24.58 5.92
C LEU A 183 41.34 -23.99 4.79
N THR A 184 40.20 -23.37 5.11
CA THR A 184 39.29 -22.75 4.13
C THR A 184 39.66 -21.30 3.82
N LEU A 185 40.44 -20.65 4.69
CA LEU A 185 40.99 -19.32 4.47
C LEU A 185 42.50 -19.33 4.14
N PRO A 186 42.97 -20.05 3.11
CA PRO A 186 44.41 -20.27 2.92
C PRO A 186 45.16 -19.11 2.24
N LEU A 187 44.48 -18.03 1.81
CA LEU A 187 45.11 -16.96 1.03
C LEU A 187 44.71 -15.58 1.56
N GLY A 188 45.74 -14.75 1.81
CA GLY A 188 45.69 -13.49 2.55
C GLY A 188 44.44 -12.65 2.26
N MET A 189 43.52 -12.64 3.22
CA MET A 189 42.38 -11.74 3.21
C MET A 189 42.77 -10.45 3.90
N SER A 190 42.36 -9.32 3.34
CA SER A 190 42.54 -8.03 3.99
C SER A 190 41.26 -7.22 3.94
N TRP A 191 41.02 -6.47 5.01
CA TRP A 191 39.94 -5.51 5.12
C TRP A 191 40.54 -4.13 5.36
N ASN A 192 40.27 -3.19 4.45
CA ASN A 192 40.78 -1.81 4.54
C ASN A 192 42.31 -1.75 4.78
N GLY A 193 43.06 -2.60 4.07
CA GLY A 193 44.53 -2.70 4.19
C GLY A 193 45.05 -3.43 5.43
N ARG A 194 44.18 -3.92 6.33
CA ARG A 194 44.56 -4.76 7.47
C ARG A 194 44.36 -6.23 7.14
N GLU A 195 45.36 -7.05 7.43
CA GLU A 195 45.25 -8.50 7.28
C GLU A 195 44.20 -9.07 8.24
N LEU A 196 43.32 -9.92 7.73
CA LEU A 196 42.31 -10.63 8.49
C LEU A 196 42.82 -11.99 8.92
N THR A 197 42.47 -12.40 10.14
CA THR A 197 42.79 -13.72 10.69
C THR A 197 41.53 -14.55 10.87
N HIS A 198 41.66 -15.84 11.14
CA HIS A 198 40.51 -16.73 11.42
C HIS A 198 39.62 -16.22 12.58
N ALA A 199 40.18 -15.44 13.52
CA ALA A 199 39.42 -14.84 14.62
C ALA A 199 38.39 -13.78 14.17
N ASN A 200 38.51 -13.27 12.94
CA ASN A 200 37.57 -12.29 12.38
C ASN A 200 36.34 -12.93 11.71
N PHE A 201 36.21 -14.25 11.77
CA PHE A 201 35.11 -14.96 11.16
C PHE A 201 34.47 -15.92 12.15
N THR A 202 33.23 -16.29 11.86
CA THR A 202 32.45 -17.24 12.64
C THR A 202 32.14 -18.48 11.83
N ARG A 203 31.92 -19.59 12.52
CA ARG A 203 31.52 -20.84 11.91
C ARG A 203 30.02 -21.03 12.05
N ARG A 204 29.31 -21.15 10.94
CA ARG A 204 27.87 -21.42 10.89
C ARG A 204 27.61 -22.75 10.20
N VAL A 205 26.67 -23.52 10.75
CA VAL A 205 26.20 -24.78 10.13
C VAL A 205 24.96 -24.44 9.31
N THR A 206 24.99 -24.82 8.05
CA THR A 206 23.95 -24.58 7.04
C THR A 206 23.60 -25.89 6.33
N ASP A 207 22.66 -25.85 5.41
CA ASP A 207 22.34 -26.96 4.50
C ASP A 207 23.50 -27.30 3.54
N ALA A 208 24.31 -26.31 3.16
CA ALA A 208 25.57 -26.49 2.43
C ALA A 208 26.71 -27.07 3.32
N GLY A 209 26.42 -27.37 4.59
CA GLY A 209 27.39 -27.81 5.56
C GLY A 209 28.01 -26.64 6.31
N VAL A 210 29.34 -26.64 6.43
CA VAL A 210 30.03 -25.67 7.30
C VAL A 210 30.47 -24.47 6.50
N CYS A 211 29.95 -23.31 6.90
CA CYS A 211 30.29 -22.03 6.30
C CYS A 211 31.03 -21.14 7.29
N ILE A 212 31.87 -20.28 6.75
CA ILE A 212 32.64 -19.28 7.47
C ILE A 212 32.03 -17.93 7.13
N VAL A 213 31.62 -17.17 8.15
CA VAL A 213 30.93 -15.90 7.96
C VAL A 213 31.81 -14.76 8.45
N PHE A 214 32.10 -13.84 7.54
CA PHE A 214 32.76 -12.57 7.84
C PHE A 214 31.70 -11.51 8.19
N ASN A 215 32.02 -10.62 9.13
CA ASN A 215 31.13 -9.54 9.58
C ASN A 215 29.78 -10.10 10.09
N ASP A 216 29.83 -11.12 10.95
CA ASP A 216 28.67 -11.78 11.56
C ASP A 216 28.15 -10.97 12.76
N ILE A 217 27.21 -10.07 12.49
CA ILE A 217 26.63 -9.15 13.48
C ILE A 217 25.92 -9.93 14.60
N ASP A 218 25.26 -11.04 14.24
CA ASP A 218 24.51 -11.88 15.17
C ASP A 218 25.42 -12.56 16.20
N ASN A 219 26.72 -12.67 15.90
CA ASN A 219 27.73 -13.21 16.81
C ASN A 219 28.48 -12.12 17.58
N GLY A 220 27.97 -10.88 17.60
CA GLY A 220 28.50 -9.77 18.38
C GLY A 220 29.68 -9.03 17.74
N PHE A 221 29.96 -9.25 16.45
CA PHE A 221 30.92 -8.42 15.73
C PHE A 221 30.31 -7.04 15.45
N PRO A 222 31.10 -5.95 15.57
CA PRO A 222 30.62 -4.62 15.21
C PRO A 222 30.35 -4.54 13.71
N GLN A 223 29.23 -3.92 13.33
CA GLN A 223 28.87 -3.66 11.95
C GLN A 223 29.98 -2.90 11.23
N LEU A 224 30.53 -3.52 10.17
CA LEU A 224 31.48 -2.83 9.30
C LEU A 224 30.74 -1.90 8.32
N MET A 225 31.34 -0.76 8.00
CA MET A 225 30.84 0.22 7.04
C MET A 225 31.81 0.32 5.86
N VAL A 226 31.28 0.57 4.66
CA VAL A 226 32.06 0.84 3.45
C VAL A 226 31.60 2.11 2.78
N LYS A 227 32.53 2.80 2.13
CA LYS A 227 32.21 3.95 1.30
C LYS A 227 31.34 3.50 0.13
N SER A 228 30.18 4.14 -0.04
CA SER A 228 29.27 3.81 -1.12
C SER A 228 29.93 4.09 -2.47
N SER A 229 29.95 3.07 -3.34
CA SER A 229 30.41 3.23 -4.72
C SER A 229 29.22 3.66 -5.57
N GLY A 230 29.25 4.90 -6.07
CA GLY A 230 28.13 5.46 -6.84
C GLY A 230 27.89 6.95 -6.66
N MET A 231 28.68 7.65 -5.84
CA MET A 231 28.60 9.11 -5.72
C MET A 231 29.08 9.76 -7.04
N LEU A 232 28.13 10.12 -7.90
CA LEU A 232 28.39 11.15 -8.90
C LEU A 232 28.69 12.45 -8.14
N PRO A 233 29.74 13.20 -8.50
CA PRO A 233 29.99 14.49 -7.89
C PRO A 233 28.76 15.37 -8.15
N GLN A 234 28.15 15.89 -7.08
CA GLN A 234 27.08 16.87 -7.23
C GLN A 234 27.66 18.15 -7.85
N PRO A 235 26.95 18.79 -8.80
CA PRO A 235 27.43 19.98 -9.49
C PRO A 235 27.57 21.21 -8.58
#